data_AF-A0A1F9CTD2-F1
#
_entry.id   AF-A0A1F9CTD2-F1
#
_cell.length_a   1.000
_cell.length_b   1.000
_cell.length_c   1.000
_cell.angle_alpha   90.00
_cell.angle_beta   90.00
_cell.angle_gamma   90.00
#
_symmetry.space_group_name_H-M   'P 1'
#
loop_
_entity.id
_entity.type
_entity.pdbx_description
1 polymer ?
#
loop_
_entity_poly.entity_id
_entity_poly.type
_entity_poly.pdbx_seq_one_letter_code
_entity_poly.pdbx_strand_id
1 'polypeptide(L)'
;MFAFNYVDLFKTYGIEYLLTIVSPLLLIPFTRMTRGEDHIRLLLYTPASEGVGEQLQRMIEKLVPKNNVEIYRSVESLSLRLRQPADDLPIAAVLLAARRGDLTELLSIRDLLRDIRIILVLPDRDEDTIAKGHTFRPRFVSYTDGNFMDLRFVLEKMI
;
A
#
# COMPACT_ATOMS: atom_id res chain seq x y z
N MET A 1 -27.83 0.91 -43.78
CA MET A 1 -27.70 0.38 -42.41
C MET A 1 -26.40 -0.41 -42.37
N PHE A 2 -25.29 0.24 -42.00
CA PHE A 2 -23.98 -0.40 -41.91
C PHE A 2 -23.54 -0.35 -40.44
N ALA A 3 -23.45 -1.52 -39.81
CA ALA A 3 -22.87 -1.67 -38.50
C ALA A 3 -21.34 -1.76 -38.67
N PHE A 4 -20.63 -0.67 -38.40
CA PHE A 4 -19.18 -0.69 -38.29
C PHE A 4 -18.79 -1.10 -36.87
N ASN A 5 -17.95 -2.13 -36.78
CA ASN A 5 -17.44 -2.67 -35.52
C ASN A 5 -16.40 -1.67 -34.95
N TYR A 6 -16.56 -1.26 -33.69
CA TYR A 6 -15.73 -0.24 -33.03
C TYR A 6 -14.24 -0.57 -33.01
N VAL A 7 -13.89 -1.84 -33.16
CA VAL A 7 -12.52 -2.35 -33.15
C VAL A 7 -11.74 -1.93 -34.41
N ASP A 8 -12.41 -1.73 -35.55
CA ASP A 8 -11.73 -1.42 -36.82
C ASP A 8 -11.41 0.07 -37.00
N LEU A 9 -12.15 0.97 -36.34
CA LEU A 9 -11.86 2.41 -36.37
C LEU A 9 -10.57 2.76 -35.62
N PHE A 10 -10.22 2.00 -34.59
CA PHE A 10 -9.06 2.25 -33.74
C PHE A 10 -7.72 2.04 -34.45
N LYS A 11 -7.66 1.13 -35.44
CA LYS A 11 -6.44 0.84 -36.20
C LYS A 11 -6.14 1.85 -37.31
N THR A 12 -7.16 2.57 -37.78
CA THR A 12 -7.04 3.37 -39.01
C THR A 12 -6.73 4.85 -38.75
N TYR A 13 -7.21 5.44 -37.65
CA TYR A 13 -7.21 6.91 -37.50
C TYR A 13 -6.44 7.47 -36.31
N GLY A 14 -5.90 6.65 -35.41
CA GLY A 14 -5.23 7.15 -34.21
C GLY A 14 -6.18 7.94 -33.29
N ILE A 15 -5.75 8.19 -32.05
CA ILE A 15 -6.62 8.62 -30.94
C ILE A 15 -7.06 10.10 -31.05
N GLU A 16 -6.62 10.84 -32.06
CA GLU A 16 -6.87 12.29 -32.18
C GLU A 16 -8.23 12.65 -32.78
N TYR A 17 -8.93 11.73 -33.43
CA TYR A 17 -10.19 12.04 -34.15
C TYR A 17 -11.48 11.48 -33.51
N LEU A 18 -11.39 10.73 -32.41
CA LEU A 18 -12.57 10.17 -31.73
C LEU A 18 -13.31 11.16 -30.80
N LEU A 19 -12.78 12.37 -30.62
CA LEU A 19 -13.37 13.39 -29.74
C LEU A 19 -14.53 14.18 -30.36
N THR A 20 -14.85 14.00 -31.64
CA THR A 20 -15.83 14.88 -32.33
C THR A 20 -17.20 14.24 -32.60
N ILE A 21 -17.42 12.94 -32.40
CA ILE A 21 -18.66 12.27 -32.86
C ILE A 21 -19.41 11.50 -31.77
N VAL A 22 -19.28 11.83 -30.48
CA VAL A 22 -20.15 11.23 -29.45
C VAL A 22 -20.66 12.28 -28.45
N SER A 23 -21.84 12.81 -28.78
CA SER A 23 -22.90 13.32 -27.90
C SER A 23 -22.57 14.25 -26.72
N PRO A 24 -23.10 15.50 -26.70
CA PRO A 24 -22.87 16.47 -25.62
C PRO A 24 -23.67 16.23 -24.31
N LEU A 25 -24.02 14.98 -23.97
CA LEU A 25 -24.97 14.68 -22.88
C LEU A 25 -24.51 13.63 -21.86
N LEU A 26 -23.21 13.32 -21.79
CA LEU A 26 -22.62 12.54 -20.70
C LEU A 26 -21.39 13.27 -20.15
N LEU A 27 -21.64 14.32 -19.37
CA LEU A 27 -20.65 14.87 -18.44
C LEU A 27 -20.49 13.89 -17.25
N ILE A 28 -19.98 12.70 -17.53
CA ILE A 28 -19.22 11.97 -16.52
C ILE A 28 -17.77 12.29 -16.87
N PRO A 29 -17.00 12.95 -15.99
CA PRO A 29 -15.60 13.16 -16.29
C PRO A 29 -14.94 11.78 -16.43
N PHE A 30 -14.50 11.47 -17.65
CA PHE A 30 -13.59 10.38 -17.95
C PHE A 30 -12.21 10.75 -17.39
N THR A 31 -12.12 10.98 -16.08
CA THR A 31 -10.89 11.18 -15.35
C THR A 31 -10.39 9.83 -14.88
N ARG A 32 -9.73 9.10 -15.76
CA ARG A 32 -8.60 8.24 -15.35
C ARG A 32 -7.77 7.84 -16.56
N MET A 33 -6.95 8.77 -17.02
CA MET A 33 -5.80 8.44 -17.85
C MET A 33 -4.67 9.45 -17.61
N THR A 34 -4.29 9.62 -16.34
CA THR A 34 -2.95 10.08 -15.98
C THR A 34 -2.11 8.85 -15.63
N ARG A 35 -1.63 8.17 -16.67
CA ARG A 35 -0.37 7.45 -16.56
C ARG A 35 0.70 8.53 -16.38
N GLY A 36 1.04 8.89 -15.14
CA GLY A 36 1.94 10.03 -14.92
C GLY A 36 2.16 10.55 -13.52
N GLU A 37 1.83 9.79 -12.47
CA GLU A 37 2.31 10.04 -11.10
C GLU A 37 2.36 8.66 -10.44
N ASP A 38 3.54 8.05 -10.35
CA ASP A 38 3.76 6.92 -9.44
C ASP A 38 3.56 7.45 -8.02
N HIS A 39 2.30 7.55 -7.59
CA HIS A 39 1.97 7.90 -6.23
C HIS A 39 2.49 6.75 -5.37
N ILE A 40 3.61 6.98 -4.71
CA ILE A 40 4.13 6.10 -3.66
C ILE A 40 2.99 5.93 -2.65
N ARG A 41 2.28 4.81 -2.71
CA ARG A 41 1.24 4.44 -1.73
C ARG A 41 1.89 3.56 -0.69
N LEU A 42 2.07 4.13 0.50
CA LEU A 42 2.61 3.44 1.66
C LEU A 42 1.46 2.99 2.55
N LEU A 43 1.48 1.73 2.95
CA LEU A 43 0.57 1.22 3.96
C LEU A 43 1.25 1.20 5.33
N LEU A 44 0.57 1.70 6.35
CA LEU A 44 1.00 1.64 7.74
C LEU A 44 -0.03 0.87 8.57
N TYR A 45 0.37 -0.24 9.17
CA TYR A 45 -0.41 -0.90 10.20
C TYR A 45 0.17 -0.58 11.58
N THR A 46 -0.67 -0.05 12.47
CA THR A 46 -0.29 0.29 13.85
C THR A 46 -1.49 0.11 14.80
N PRO A 47 -1.54 -0.98 15.59
CA PRO A 47 -2.71 -1.33 16.39
C PRO A 47 -3.00 -0.35 17.54
N ALA A 48 -2.02 0.48 17.92
CA ALA A 48 -2.16 1.49 18.97
C ALA A 48 -1.90 2.90 18.44
N SER A 49 -2.76 3.86 18.81
CA SER A 49 -2.61 5.29 18.44
C SER A 49 -1.65 6.07 19.32
N GLU A 50 -1.08 5.44 20.34
CA GLU A 50 -0.24 6.07 21.34
C GLU A 50 1.13 5.39 21.44
N GLY A 51 2.08 6.06 22.09
CA GLY A 51 3.41 5.54 22.35
C GLY A 51 4.19 5.25 21.06
N VAL A 52 4.68 4.02 20.94
CA VAL A 52 5.52 3.56 19.81
C VAL A 52 4.79 3.73 18.47
N GLY A 53 3.48 3.46 18.42
CA GLY A 53 2.69 3.58 17.20
C GLY A 53 2.55 5.02 16.71
N GLU A 54 2.40 5.96 17.64
CA GLU A 54 2.35 7.39 17.31
C GLU A 54 3.70 7.92 16.84
N GLN A 55 4.79 7.53 17.50
CA GLN A 55 6.13 7.91 17.11
C GLN A 55 6.48 7.43 15.70
N LEU A 56 6.11 6.18 15.38
CA LEU A 56 6.29 5.61 14.04
C LEU A 56 5.48 6.37 12.99
N GLN A 57 4.20 6.63 13.27
CA GLN A 57 3.33 7.39 12.36
C GLN A 57 3.89 8.78 12.08
N ARG A 58 4.27 9.54 13.13
CA ARG A 58 4.83 10.89 12.98
C ARG A 58 6.13 10.89 12.18
N MET A 59 6.95 9.85 12.30
CA MET A 59 8.16 9.71 11.50
C MET A 59 7.82 9.49 10.02
N ILE A 60 6.89 8.59 9.72
CA ILE A 60 6.45 8.29 8.35
C ILE A 60 5.79 9.50 7.68
N GLU A 61 4.93 10.22 8.39
CA GLU A 61 4.27 11.44 7.89
C GLU A 61 5.24 12.58 7.54
N LYS A 62 6.47 12.55 8.06
CA LYS A 62 7.54 13.50 7.68
C LYS A 62 8.28 13.09 6.40
N LEU A 63 8.22 11.81 6.04
CA LEU A 63 8.92 11.25 4.87
C LEU A 63 8.02 11.19 3.64
N VAL A 64 6.75 10.84 3.85
CA VAL A 64 5.78 10.62 2.78
C VAL A 64 4.62 11.60 2.98
N PRO A 65 4.16 12.29 1.91
CA PRO A 65 2.98 13.14 1.98
C PRO A 65 1.78 12.41 2.60
N LYS A 66 1.00 13.07 3.44
CA LYS A 66 -0.12 12.41 4.15
C LYS A 66 -1.13 11.72 3.23
N ASN A 67 -1.36 12.28 2.04
CA ASN A 67 -2.30 11.72 1.04
C ASN A 67 -1.80 10.41 0.42
N ASN A 68 -0.57 10.02 0.72
CA ASN A 68 0.12 8.86 0.17
C ASN A 68 0.36 7.77 1.24
N VAL A 69 -0.13 7.97 2.47
CA VAL A 69 -0.02 7.01 3.57
C VAL A 69 -1.41 6.54 4.00
N GLU A 70 -1.67 5.25 3.84
CA GLU A 70 -2.90 4.61 4.30
C GLU A 70 -2.65 3.97 5.67
N ILE A 71 -3.41 4.36 6.69
CA ILE A 71 -3.19 3.92 8.06
C ILE A 71 -4.31 2.97 8.49
N TYR A 72 -3.92 1.78 8.94
CA TYR A 72 -4.81 0.74 9.44
C TYR A 72 -4.51 0.41 10.90
N ARG A 73 -5.58 0.24 11.68
CA ARG A 73 -5.53 0.03 13.13
C ARG A 73 -5.98 -1.37 13.55
N SER A 74 -6.51 -2.15 12.62
CA SER A 74 -7.00 -3.50 12.87
C SER A 74 -6.67 -4.41 11.70
N VAL A 75 -6.49 -5.70 11.97
CA VAL A 75 -6.20 -6.69 10.91
C VAL A 75 -7.39 -6.84 9.97
N GLU A 76 -8.62 -6.68 10.46
CA GLU A 76 -9.84 -6.73 9.65
C GLU A 76 -9.84 -5.61 8.61
N SER A 77 -9.62 -4.35 9.03
CA SER A 77 -9.59 -3.19 8.13
C SER A 77 -8.45 -3.28 7.12
N LEU A 78 -7.27 -3.74 7.56
CA LEU A 78 -6.15 -4.03 6.69
C LEU A 78 -6.48 -5.13 5.67
N SER A 79 -7.11 -6.23 6.10
CA SER A 79 -7.48 -7.34 5.22
C SER A 79 -8.50 -6.92 4.16
N LEU A 80 -9.45 -6.06 4.52
CA LEU A 80 -10.46 -5.55 3.60
C LEU A 80 -9.81 -4.75 2.48
N ARG A 81 -8.81 -3.92 2.83
CA ARG A 81 -8.02 -3.16 1.85
C ARG A 81 -7.20 -4.06 0.94
N LEU A 82 -6.49 -5.04 1.50
CA LEU A 82 -5.59 -5.91 0.73
C LEU A 82 -6.33 -6.84 -0.24
N ARG A 83 -7.64 -7.05 -0.06
CA ARG A 83 -8.50 -7.79 -0.99
C ARG A 83 -9.01 -6.96 -2.17
N GLN A 84 -8.77 -5.65 -2.17
CA GLN A 84 -9.13 -4.78 -3.29
C GLN A 84 -8.20 -5.03 -4.51
N PRO A 85 -8.62 -4.63 -5.73
CA PRO A 85 -7.88 -4.94 -6.96
C PRO A 85 -6.40 -4.53 -6.94
N ALA A 86 -5.57 -5.34 -7.61
CA ALA A 86 -4.10 -5.24 -7.58
C ALA A 86 -3.53 -3.90 -8.09
N ASP A 87 -4.23 -3.23 -9.01
CA ASP A 87 -3.84 -1.92 -9.57
C ASP A 87 -3.85 -0.79 -8.52
N ASP A 88 -4.41 -1.07 -7.33
CA ASP A 88 -4.43 -0.17 -6.18
C ASP A 88 -3.56 -0.67 -5.01
N LEU A 89 -2.71 -1.69 -5.19
CA LEU A 89 -1.91 -2.18 -4.07
C LEU A 89 -0.78 -1.20 -3.69
N PRO A 90 -0.47 -1.09 -2.39
CA PRO A 90 0.63 -0.25 -1.92
C PRO A 90 1.98 -0.82 -2.36
N ILE A 91 2.94 0.07 -2.64
CA ILE A 91 4.30 -0.29 -3.08
C ILE A 91 5.11 -0.87 -1.89
N ALA A 92 4.83 -0.38 -0.69
CA ALA A 92 5.46 -0.83 0.54
C ALA A 92 4.47 -0.83 1.71
N ALA A 93 4.73 -1.66 2.71
CA ALA A 93 4.01 -1.68 3.98
C ALA A 93 4.97 -1.61 5.16
N VAL A 94 4.63 -0.79 6.15
CA VAL A 94 5.24 -0.81 7.48
C VAL A 94 4.24 -1.42 8.44
N LEU A 95 4.60 -2.55 9.05
CA LEU A 95 3.74 -3.29 9.97
C LEU A 95 4.32 -3.22 11.38
N LEU A 96 3.60 -2.61 12.31
CA LEU A 96 3.96 -2.58 13.73
C LEU A 96 3.15 -3.64 14.49
N ALA A 97 3.83 -4.65 15.02
CA ALA A 97 3.28 -5.54 16.04
C ALA A 97 3.75 -5.05 17.41
N ALA A 98 2.90 -4.35 18.15
CA ALA A 98 3.25 -3.82 19.47
C ALA A 98 3.31 -4.93 20.53
N ARG A 99 2.60 -6.03 20.31
CA ARG A 99 2.53 -7.23 21.16
C ARG A 99 2.64 -8.50 20.32
N ARG A 100 3.02 -9.62 20.97
CA ARG A 100 3.06 -10.95 20.31
C ARG A 100 1.68 -11.38 19.76
N GLY A 101 0.60 -10.94 20.39
CA GLY A 101 -0.77 -11.13 19.91
C GLY A 101 -0.99 -10.45 18.54
N ASP A 102 -0.59 -9.19 18.42
CA ASP A 102 -0.70 -8.43 17.16
C ASP A 102 0.06 -9.12 16.00
N LEU A 103 1.24 -9.67 16.28
CA LEU A 103 2.00 -10.46 15.28
C LEU A 103 1.22 -11.71 14.86
N THR A 104 0.58 -12.39 15.81
CA THR A 104 -0.24 -13.58 15.54
C THR A 104 -1.47 -13.24 14.70
N GLU A 105 -2.11 -12.10 14.96
CA GLU A 105 -3.22 -11.62 14.14
C GLU A 105 -2.75 -11.29 12.71
N LEU A 106 -1.62 -10.60 12.55
CA LEU A 106 -1.04 -10.33 11.23
C LEU A 106 -0.73 -11.61 10.45
N LEU A 107 -0.31 -12.69 11.12
CA LEU A 107 -0.03 -13.97 10.48
C LEU A 107 -1.27 -14.56 9.80
N SER A 108 -2.47 -14.27 10.32
CA SER A 108 -3.73 -14.73 9.73
C SER A 108 -3.99 -14.17 8.32
N ILE A 109 -3.39 -13.04 7.98
CA ILE A 109 -3.52 -12.37 6.67
C ILE A 109 -2.22 -12.38 5.86
N ARG A 110 -1.20 -13.12 6.29
CA ARG A 110 0.13 -13.17 5.67
C ARG A 110 0.07 -13.37 4.15
N ASP A 111 -0.84 -14.22 3.67
CA ASP A 111 -0.93 -14.53 2.24
C ASP A 111 -1.40 -13.34 1.39
N LEU A 112 -2.12 -12.37 1.98
CA LEU A 112 -2.50 -11.12 1.33
C LEU A 112 -1.34 -10.11 1.21
N LEU A 113 -0.26 -10.34 1.96
CA LEU A 113 0.90 -9.43 2.02
C LEU A 113 2.08 -9.89 1.14
N ARG A 114 1.96 -11.03 0.45
CA ARG A 114 3.08 -11.70 -0.24
C ARG A 114 3.78 -10.85 -1.30
N ASP A 115 3.03 -10.01 -2.02
CA ASP A 115 3.56 -9.21 -3.12
C ASP A 115 3.96 -7.79 -2.69
N ILE A 116 3.87 -7.49 -1.39
CA ILE A 116 4.17 -6.17 -0.83
C ILE A 116 5.55 -6.16 -0.19
N ARG A 117 6.29 -5.06 -0.37
CA ARG A 117 7.59 -4.85 0.27
C ARG A 117 7.37 -4.48 1.74
N ILE A 118 7.66 -5.40 2.65
CA ILE A 118 7.33 -5.21 4.08
C ILE A 118 8.55 -4.74 4.87
N ILE A 119 8.35 -3.73 5.71
CA ILE A 119 9.17 -3.44 6.89
C ILE A 119 8.36 -3.86 8.11
N LEU A 120 8.95 -4.68 8.98
CA LEU A 120 8.27 -5.23 10.15
C LEU A 120 8.91 -4.70 11.44
N VAL A 121 8.09 -4.18 12.36
CA VAL A 121 8.52 -3.79 13.71
C VAL A 121 7.95 -4.80 14.70
N LEU A 122 8.83 -5.58 15.32
CA LEU A 122 8.51 -6.67 16.23
C LEU A 122 8.44 -6.19 17.69
N PRO A 123 7.64 -6.85 18.53
CA PRO A 123 7.46 -6.46 19.93
C PRO A 123 8.67 -6.78 20.81
N ASP A 124 9.49 -7.76 20.43
CA ASP A 124 10.66 -8.20 21.17
C ASP A 124 11.66 -8.95 20.25
N ARG A 125 12.81 -9.34 20.82
CA ARG A 125 13.90 -10.06 20.16
C ARG A 125 13.91 -11.56 20.47
N ASP A 126 12.77 -12.10 20.88
CA ASP A 126 12.62 -13.53 21.16
C ASP A 126 12.75 -14.33 19.86
N GLU A 127 13.41 -15.49 19.93
CA GLU A 127 13.67 -16.32 18.76
C GLU A 127 12.38 -16.77 18.06
N ASP A 128 11.32 -17.10 18.82
CA ASP A 128 10.02 -17.49 18.27
C ASP A 128 9.34 -16.31 17.57
N THR A 129 9.39 -15.11 18.17
CA THR A 129 8.86 -13.87 17.59
C THR A 129 9.59 -13.53 16.28
N ILE A 130 10.92 -13.63 16.27
CA ILE A 130 11.76 -13.37 15.09
C ILE A 130 11.44 -14.38 13.99
N ALA A 131 11.39 -15.67 14.32
CA ALA A 131 11.07 -16.73 13.36
C ALA A 131 9.70 -16.49 12.71
N LYS A 132 8.68 -16.18 13.51
CA LYS A 132 7.35 -15.79 13.02
C LYS A 132 7.39 -14.54 12.14
N GLY A 133 8.13 -13.52 12.55
CA GLY A 133 8.32 -12.29 11.78
C GLY A 133 8.96 -12.53 10.40
N HIS A 134 9.94 -13.43 10.31
CA HIS A 134 10.58 -13.75 9.03
C HIS A 134 9.67 -14.50 8.05
N THR A 135 8.56 -15.10 8.50
CA THR A 135 7.58 -15.74 7.59
C THR A 135 6.91 -14.74 6.65
N PHE A 136 6.86 -13.45 7.01
CA PHE A 136 6.39 -12.36 6.14
C PHE A 136 7.39 -11.99 5.05
N ARG A 137 8.62 -12.53 5.10
CA ARG A 137 9.74 -12.17 4.22
C ARG A 137 9.99 -10.64 4.19
N PRO A 138 10.11 -9.99 5.37
CA PRO A 138 10.33 -8.55 5.42
C PRO A 138 11.69 -8.19 4.79
N ARG A 139 11.75 -7.01 4.17
CA ARG A 139 13.01 -6.41 3.71
C ARG A 139 13.85 -5.87 4.86
N PHE A 140 13.20 -5.52 5.96
CA PHE A 140 13.85 -5.02 7.17
C PHE A 140 13.01 -5.35 8.40
N VAL A 141 13.69 -5.70 9.48
CA VAL A 141 13.10 -5.98 10.79
C VAL A 141 13.68 -4.99 11.79
N SER A 142 12.79 -4.31 12.52
CA SER A 142 13.12 -3.48 13.68
C SER A 142 12.32 -3.96 14.89
N TYR A 143 12.52 -3.30 16.03
CA TYR A 143 11.92 -3.66 17.31
C TYR A 143 11.31 -2.44 17.98
N THR A 144 10.28 -2.65 18.79
CA THR A 144 9.56 -1.58 19.52
C THR A 144 10.42 -0.85 20.55
N ASP A 145 11.50 -1.49 21.03
CA ASP A 145 12.48 -0.92 21.97
C ASP A 145 13.57 -0.08 21.27
N GLY A 146 13.61 -0.11 19.93
CA GLY A 146 14.59 0.59 19.12
C GLY A 146 14.17 2.02 18.74
N ASN A 147 15.13 2.79 18.22
CA ASN A 147 14.82 4.05 17.55
C ASN A 147 14.45 3.78 16.08
N PHE A 148 13.62 4.64 15.48
CA PHE A 148 13.16 4.47 14.10
C PHE A 148 14.08 5.10 13.04
N MET A 149 15.33 5.42 13.37
CA MET A 149 16.26 6.04 12.41
C MET A 149 16.64 5.08 11.29
N ASP A 150 17.02 3.85 11.62
CA ASP A 150 17.34 2.83 10.62
C ASP A 150 16.12 2.49 9.76
N LEU A 151 14.95 2.41 10.39
CA LEU A 151 13.67 2.22 9.69
C LEU A 151 13.42 3.32 8.67
N ARG A 152 13.63 4.58 9.05
CA ARG A 152 13.54 5.74 8.16
C ARG A 152 14.46 5.58 6.95
N PHE A 153 15.74 5.28 7.17
CA PHE A 153 16.70 5.16 6.07
C PHE A 153 16.37 4.02 5.11
N VAL A 154 15.86 2.89 5.64
CA VAL A 154 15.40 1.79 4.80
C VAL A 154 14.15 2.19 4.01
N LEU A 155 13.19 2.86 4.66
CA LEU A 155 11.98 3.32 4.00
C LEU A 155 12.30 4.31 2.86
N GLU A 156 13.19 5.28 3.08
CA GLU A 156 13.67 6.23 2.06
C GLU A 156 14.32 5.53 0.85
N LYS A 157 14.92 4.34 1.02
CA LYS A 157 15.49 3.55 -0.09
C LYS A 157 14.46 2.67 -0.80
N MET A 158 13.31 2.43 -0.18
CA MET A 158 12.27 1.55 -0.70
C MET A 158 11.24 2.28 -1.56
N ILE A 159 11.10 3.59 -1.34
CA ILE A 159 10.14 4.48 -2.00
C ILE A 159 10.79 5.31 -3.10
#